data_AF-A0A970LIS2-F1
#
_entry.id   AF-A0A970LIS2-F1
#
_cell.length_a   1.000
_cell.length_b   1.000
_cell.length_c   1.000
_cell.angle_alpha   90.00
_cell.angle_beta   90.00
_cell.angle_gamma   90.00
#
_symmetry.space_group_name_H-M   'P 1'
#
loop_
_entity.id
_entity.type
_entity.pdbx_description
1 polymer ?
#
loop_
_entity_poly.entity_id
_entity_poly.type
_entity_poly.pdbx_seq_one_letter_code
_entity_poly.pdbx_strand_id
1 'polypeptide(L)'
;MEKLTRESIFFIADEEVRVKELLPQLTNLPANQAVKYFQSIGLMLPRKLRMNVLKQALNPYVTSKVIVTQMLSDEVNYRLRWYENFAETQLVNLMPLFKDEKLFENYKDLLWLAILDYMFEKRVSESNFEYLFQFIKIVLQEKGSEIENSVKYNQALNPLFFDESNTIDGLKPEIFRPILFNCSTLVEVREIGRKYGVNVPRRLKKAELVQIIKDELELREMLTEEIVNQIDKMNVIALQRFAMNHDIKASIELKKEEIIEYILKNAVQTKEVYFEPEAAEAYEILDDQALLAKRALEAAKKEPEPVVEKKPEPVVEEKPEPIIEEKPEPIIEERIIERVKEETVVYQQIDTESLERPLYKVIDELKYVSSVVERLKDAVFTILDEDRRPPHEEGIDYIINFAEKFGYEKSGQDIVIQKPIIITPLQVKVTKRKWNSFLKKEKKTKKQKKKESKEQITKTIASELKQ
;
A
#
# COMPACT_ATOMS: atom_id res chain seq x y z
N MET A 1 -18.94 -13.52 -24.04
CA MET A 1 -17.69 -13.12 -24.71
C MET A 1 -16.56 -13.69 -23.89
N GLU A 2 -15.57 -14.32 -24.52
CA GLU A 2 -14.38 -14.79 -23.80
C GLU A 2 -13.61 -13.60 -23.23
N LYS A 3 -12.93 -13.80 -22.09
CA LYS A 3 -12.07 -12.76 -21.51
C LYS A 3 -10.90 -12.47 -22.43
N LEU A 4 -10.57 -11.19 -22.62
CA LEU A 4 -9.42 -10.78 -23.38
C LEU A 4 -8.14 -11.22 -22.70
N THR A 5 -7.20 -11.63 -23.54
CA THR A 5 -5.82 -11.94 -23.18
C THR A 5 -4.89 -11.04 -23.99
N ARG A 6 -3.59 -11.07 -23.68
CA ARG A 6 -2.60 -10.32 -24.46
C ARG A 6 -2.59 -10.69 -25.94
N GLU A 7 -2.90 -11.94 -26.25
CA GLU A 7 -2.90 -12.47 -27.63
C GLU A 7 -4.27 -12.33 -28.31
N SER A 8 -5.26 -11.75 -27.64
CA SER A 8 -6.59 -11.53 -28.22
C SER A 8 -6.55 -10.46 -29.33
N ILE A 9 -7.44 -10.65 -30.29
CA ILE A 9 -7.67 -9.77 -31.43
C ILE A 9 -9.16 -9.41 -31.44
N PHE A 10 -9.47 -8.15 -31.68
CA PHE A 10 -10.85 -7.69 -31.86
C PHE A 10 -10.93 -6.67 -33.00
N PHE A 11 -12.13 -6.44 -33.51
CA PHE A 11 -12.39 -5.52 -34.62
C PHE A 11 -13.13 -4.29 -34.12
N ILE A 12 -12.73 -3.11 -34.58
CA ILE A 12 -13.45 -1.84 -34.42
C ILE A 12 -13.54 -1.20 -35.79
N ALA A 13 -14.75 -0.90 -36.28
CA ALA A 13 -14.96 -0.28 -37.58
C ALA A 13 -14.15 -0.94 -38.72
N ASP A 14 -14.15 -2.28 -38.74
CA ASP A 14 -13.41 -3.15 -39.67
C ASP A 14 -11.88 -3.11 -39.57
N GLU A 15 -11.30 -2.39 -38.60
CA GLU A 15 -9.86 -2.44 -38.30
C GLU A 15 -9.55 -3.56 -37.29
N GLU A 16 -8.56 -4.41 -37.63
CA GLU A 16 -8.03 -5.43 -36.73
C GLU A 16 -7.16 -4.77 -35.65
N VAL A 17 -7.56 -4.90 -34.38
CA VAL A 17 -6.81 -4.41 -33.23
C VAL A 17 -6.26 -5.57 -32.41
N ARG A 18 -4.94 -5.59 -32.27
CA ARG A 18 -4.22 -6.59 -31.47
C ARG A 18 -3.97 -6.05 -30.07
N VAL A 19 -4.46 -6.76 -29.05
CA VAL A 19 -4.31 -6.35 -27.65
C VAL A 19 -2.84 -6.14 -27.28
N LYS A 20 -1.95 -7.02 -27.76
CA LYS A 20 -0.50 -6.93 -27.53
C LYS A 20 0.14 -5.62 -27.99
N GLU A 21 -0.39 -5.00 -29.04
CA GLU A 21 0.13 -3.77 -29.63
C GLU A 21 -0.50 -2.53 -28.99
N LEU A 22 -1.76 -2.65 -28.55
CA LEU A 22 -2.50 -1.60 -27.87
C LEU A 22 -2.08 -1.44 -26.40
N LEU A 23 -1.84 -2.56 -25.70
CA LEU A 23 -1.62 -2.57 -24.25
C LEU A 23 -0.45 -1.69 -23.80
N PRO A 24 0.74 -1.69 -24.46
CA PRO A 24 1.84 -0.79 -24.09
C PRO A 24 1.48 0.70 -24.24
N GLN A 25 0.58 1.05 -25.14
CA GLN A 25 0.14 2.44 -25.32
C GLN A 25 -0.81 2.85 -24.19
N LEU A 26 -1.70 1.94 -23.79
CA LEU A 26 -2.62 2.13 -22.67
C LEU A 26 -1.87 2.20 -21.33
N THR A 27 -0.90 1.32 -21.08
CA THR A 27 -0.15 1.29 -19.81
C THR A 27 0.80 2.47 -19.63
N ASN A 28 1.10 3.20 -20.70
CA ASN A 28 1.86 4.45 -20.69
C ASN A 28 0.98 5.70 -20.66
N LEU A 29 -0.36 5.55 -20.71
CA LEU A 29 -1.27 6.66 -20.60
C LEU A 29 -1.26 7.20 -19.14
N PRO A 30 -1.00 8.50 -18.91
CA PRO A 30 -1.05 9.08 -17.56
C PRO A 30 -2.43 8.91 -16.93
N ALA A 31 -2.48 8.62 -15.63
CA ALA A 31 -3.74 8.33 -14.92
C ALA A 31 -4.78 9.44 -15.08
N ASN A 32 -4.37 10.70 -14.97
CA ASN A 32 -5.26 11.86 -15.14
C ASN A 32 -5.87 11.96 -16.56
N GLN A 33 -5.13 11.52 -17.58
CA GLN A 33 -5.63 11.53 -18.96
C GLN A 33 -6.63 10.38 -19.18
N ALA A 34 -6.35 9.20 -18.60
CA ALA A 34 -7.32 8.11 -18.58
C ALA A 34 -8.64 8.53 -17.93
N VAL A 35 -8.59 9.22 -16.77
CA VAL A 35 -9.78 9.75 -16.09
C VAL A 35 -10.58 10.68 -17.00
N LYS A 36 -9.94 11.63 -17.69
CA LYS A 36 -10.62 12.56 -18.61
C LYS A 36 -11.34 11.82 -19.73
N TYR A 37 -10.69 10.82 -20.34
CA TYR A 37 -11.31 10.02 -21.39
C TYR A 37 -12.57 9.32 -20.87
N PHE A 38 -12.48 8.59 -19.77
CA PHE A 38 -13.63 7.84 -19.25
C PHE A 38 -14.77 8.74 -18.75
N GLN A 39 -14.44 9.89 -18.18
CA GLN A 39 -15.44 10.91 -17.82
C GLN A 39 -16.16 11.46 -19.05
N SER A 40 -15.46 11.67 -20.17
CA SER A 40 -16.07 12.19 -21.40
C SER A 40 -17.08 11.23 -22.02
N ILE A 41 -16.88 9.92 -21.88
CA ILE A 41 -17.81 8.89 -22.37
C ILE A 41 -18.84 8.46 -21.29
N GLY A 42 -18.78 9.04 -20.10
CA GLY A 42 -19.69 8.74 -18.99
C GLY A 42 -19.58 7.32 -18.44
N LEU A 43 -18.42 6.65 -18.61
CA LEU A 43 -18.21 5.28 -18.14
C LEU A 43 -17.44 5.29 -16.82
N MET A 44 -18.05 4.74 -15.77
CA MET A 44 -17.39 4.49 -14.49
C MET A 44 -17.10 2.99 -14.32
N LEU A 45 -16.08 2.66 -13.51
CA LEU A 45 -15.62 1.30 -13.28
C LEU A 45 -15.95 0.82 -11.87
N PRO A 46 -16.40 -0.43 -11.68
CA PRO A 46 -16.64 -0.95 -10.34
C PRO A 46 -15.31 -1.14 -9.60
N ARG A 47 -15.22 -0.68 -8.35
CA ARG A 47 -13.99 -0.76 -7.54
C ARG A 47 -13.45 -2.19 -7.41
N LYS A 48 -14.35 -3.17 -7.32
CA LYS A 48 -13.98 -4.60 -7.30
C LYS A 48 -13.15 -5.03 -8.51
N LEU A 49 -13.32 -4.42 -9.68
CA LEU A 49 -12.48 -4.71 -10.85
C LEU A 49 -11.01 -4.44 -10.53
N ARG A 50 -10.70 -3.25 -10.01
CA ARG A 50 -9.33 -2.89 -9.63
C ARG A 50 -8.82 -3.72 -8.46
N MET A 51 -9.65 -4.04 -7.48
CA MET A 51 -9.26 -4.93 -6.37
C MET A 51 -8.87 -6.33 -6.85
N ASN A 52 -9.64 -6.92 -7.77
CA ASN A 52 -9.34 -8.23 -8.32
C ASN A 52 -8.02 -8.23 -9.09
N VAL A 53 -7.78 -7.19 -9.88
CA VAL A 53 -6.52 -6.98 -10.60
C VAL A 53 -5.34 -6.80 -9.63
N LEU A 54 -5.50 -5.97 -8.60
CA LEU A 54 -4.48 -5.77 -7.56
C LEU A 54 -4.12 -7.09 -6.90
N LYS A 55 -5.11 -7.89 -6.51
CA LYS A 55 -4.90 -9.22 -5.92
C LYS A 55 -4.17 -10.14 -6.88
N GLN A 56 -4.59 -10.18 -8.14
CA GLN A 56 -3.94 -11.01 -9.16
C GLN A 56 -2.45 -10.64 -9.33
N ALA A 57 -2.11 -9.35 -9.34
CA ALA A 57 -0.74 -8.87 -9.45
C ALA A 57 0.08 -9.16 -8.18
N LEU A 58 -0.51 -9.01 -6.99
CA LEU A 58 0.16 -9.16 -5.70
C LEU A 58 0.30 -10.63 -5.25
N ASN A 59 -0.56 -11.54 -5.71
CA ASN A 59 -0.58 -12.95 -5.29
C ASN A 59 0.78 -13.66 -5.36
N PRO A 60 1.56 -13.56 -6.45
CA PRO A 60 2.88 -14.19 -6.52
C PRO A 60 3.86 -13.70 -5.44
N TYR A 61 3.69 -12.45 -4.98
CA TYR A 61 4.54 -11.83 -3.97
C TYR A 61 4.09 -12.18 -2.54
N VAL A 62 2.78 -12.13 -2.29
CA VAL A 62 2.19 -12.38 -0.96
C VAL A 62 2.23 -13.85 -0.57
N THR A 63 2.05 -14.77 -1.53
CA THR A 63 2.07 -16.23 -1.26
C THR A 63 3.50 -16.78 -1.09
N SER A 64 4.50 -16.07 -1.59
CA SER A 64 5.90 -16.47 -1.47
C SER A 64 6.47 -16.11 -0.10
N LYS A 65 6.57 -17.11 0.79
CA LYS A 65 7.19 -16.95 2.12
C LYS A 65 8.59 -16.32 2.06
N VAL A 66 9.36 -16.63 1.02
CA VAL A 66 10.71 -16.10 0.82
C VAL A 66 10.65 -14.60 0.55
N ILE A 67 9.80 -14.17 -0.39
CA ILE A 67 9.64 -12.75 -0.76
C ILE A 67 9.13 -11.97 0.45
N VAL A 68 8.06 -12.44 1.09
CA VAL A 68 7.45 -11.78 2.25
C VAL A 68 8.46 -11.59 3.38
N THR A 69 9.18 -12.64 3.78
CA THR A 69 10.13 -12.57 4.90
C THR A 69 11.35 -11.68 4.60
N GLN A 70 11.71 -11.52 3.33
CA GLN A 70 12.85 -10.69 2.93
C GLN A 70 12.49 -9.21 2.73
N MET A 71 11.29 -8.93 2.24
CA MET A 71 10.88 -7.60 1.80
C MET A 71 10.03 -6.86 2.83
N LEU A 72 9.23 -7.56 3.64
CA LEU A 72 8.23 -6.97 4.52
C LEU A 72 8.64 -7.03 5.99
N SER A 73 8.08 -6.12 6.79
CA SER A 73 8.24 -6.16 8.25
C SER A 73 7.38 -7.27 8.87
N ASP A 74 7.73 -7.68 10.10
CA ASP A 74 6.96 -8.69 10.85
C ASP A 74 5.49 -8.25 11.06
N GLU A 75 5.27 -6.95 11.25
CA GLU A 75 3.93 -6.37 11.38
C GLU A 75 3.13 -6.49 10.09
N VAL A 76 3.71 -6.14 8.94
CA VAL A 76 3.01 -6.28 7.64
C VAL A 76 2.75 -7.76 7.36
N ASN A 77 3.71 -8.64 7.62
CA ASN A 77 3.55 -10.08 7.47
C ASN A 77 2.43 -10.64 8.36
N TYR A 78 2.32 -10.17 9.60
CA TYR A 78 1.22 -10.51 10.51
C TYR A 78 -0.15 -10.17 9.90
N ARG A 79 -0.27 -8.99 9.27
CA ARG A 79 -1.50 -8.49 8.63
C ARG A 79 -1.86 -9.26 7.35
N LEU A 80 -0.87 -9.79 6.62
CA LEU A 80 -1.10 -10.55 5.37
C LEU A 80 -1.94 -11.82 5.56
N ARG A 81 -2.13 -12.30 6.80
CA ARG A 81 -3.08 -13.39 7.07
C ARG A 81 -4.52 -13.07 6.68
N TRP A 82 -4.86 -11.79 6.55
CA TRP A 82 -6.19 -11.33 6.13
C TRP A 82 -6.20 -10.69 4.75
N TYR A 83 -5.15 -10.96 3.96
CA TYR A 83 -4.95 -10.38 2.64
C TYR A 83 -6.16 -10.55 1.69
N GLU A 84 -6.85 -11.69 1.75
CA GLU A 84 -8.04 -11.94 0.93
C GLU A 84 -9.18 -10.94 1.19
N ASN A 85 -9.21 -10.33 2.37
CA ASN A 85 -10.25 -9.39 2.77
C ASN A 85 -9.76 -7.94 2.81
N PHE A 86 -8.55 -7.65 2.33
CA PHE A 86 -8.03 -6.30 2.28
C PHE A 86 -8.90 -5.36 1.43
N ALA A 87 -9.07 -4.15 1.93
CA ALA A 87 -9.68 -3.05 1.22
C ALA A 87 -8.78 -2.58 0.07
N GLU A 88 -9.35 -1.89 -0.92
CA GLU A 88 -8.59 -1.42 -2.08
C GLU A 88 -7.37 -0.57 -1.69
N THR A 89 -7.55 0.37 -0.77
CA THR A 89 -6.47 1.25 -0.31
C THR A 89 -5.31 0.45 0.30
N GLN A 90 -5.61 -0.63 1.04
CA GLN A 90 -4.60 -1.51 1.61
C GLN A 90 -3.83 -2.26 0.51
N LEU A 91 -4.52 -2.73 -0.54
CA LEU A 91 -3.88 -3.41 -1.67
C LEU A 91 -2.96 -2.46 -2.47
N VAL A 92 -3.40 -1.22 -2.71
CA VAL A 92 -2.58 -0.19 -3.37
C VAL A 92 -1.32 0.12 -2.55
N ASN A 93 -1.47 0.29 -1.23
CA ASN A 93 -0.37 0.62 -0.33
C ASN A 93 0.61 -0.55 -0.12
N LEU A 94 0.18 -1.79 -0.34
CA LEU A 94 1.03 -2.98 -0.24
C LEU A 94 2.06 -3.07 -1.38
N MET A 95 1.68 -2.66 -2.59
CA MET A 95 2.51 -2.75 -3.80
C MET A 95 3.92 -2.14 -3.68
N PRO A 96 4.10 -0.87 -3.24
CA PRO A 96 5.43 -0.26 -3.15
C PRO A 96 6.34 -0.95 -2.12
N LEU A 97 5.80 -1.74 -1.18
CA LEU A 97 6.59 -2.40 -0.14
C LEU A 97 7.50 -3.51 -0.70
N PHE A 98 7.12 -4.11 -1.84
CA PHE A 98 7.93 -5.14 -2.49
C PHE A 98 9.12 -4.59 -3.27
N LYS A 99 9.16 -3.28 -3.54
CA LYS A 99 10.27 -2.59 -4.24
C LYS A 99 10.63 -3.24 -5.58
N ASP A 100 9.62 -3.69 -6.31
CA ASP A 100 9.77 -4.32 -7.62
C ASP A 100 8.96 -3.52 -8.65
N GLU A 101 9.64 -2.88 -9.59
CA GLU A 101 9.00 -2.11 -10.66
C GLU A 101 8.18 -3.01 -11.59
N LYS A 102 8.59 -4.28 -11.77
CA LYS A 102 7.86 -5.24 -12.61
C LYS A 102 6.48 -5.57 -12.06
N LEU A 103 6.31 -5.51 -10.73
CA LEU A 103 5.00 -5.69 -10.10
C LEU A 103 4.04 -4.59 -10.55
N PHE A 104 4.49 -3.34 -10.60
CA PHE A 104 3.64 -2.23 -11.03
C PHE A 104 3.35 -2.27 -12.54
N GLU A 105 4.34 -2.60 -13.37
CA GLU A 105 4.12 -2.79 -14.81
C GLU A 105 3.12 -3.93 -15.09
N ASN A 106 3.29 -5.08 -14.44
CA ASN A 106 2.34 -6.20 -14.55
C ASN A 106 0.94 -5.81 -14.06
N TYR A 107 0.83 -5.03 -12.98
CA TYR A 107 -0.44 -4.50 -12.50
C TYR A 107 -1.12 -3.62 -13.56
N LYS A 108 -0.39 -2.69 -14.19
CA LYS A 108 -0.96 -1.82 -15.24
C LYS A 108 -1.47 -2.65 -16.42
N ASP A 109 -0.70 -3.65 -16.85
CA ASP A 109 -1.10 -4.55 -17.94
C ASP A 109 -2.42 -5.26 -17.60
N LEU A 110 -2.50 -5.86 -16.41
CA LEU A 110 -3.71 -6.55 -15.95
C LEU A 110 -4.90 -5.60 -15.77
N LEU A 111 -4.65 -4.38 -15.30
CA LEU A 111 -5.70 -3.37 -15.11
C LEU A 111 -6.31 -2.97 -16.44
N TRP A 112 -5.48 -2.63 -17.42
CA TRP A 112 -5.96 -2.19 -18.73
C TRP A 112 -6.65 -3.31 -19.51
N LEU A 113 -6.19 -4.55 -19.39
CA LEU A 113 -6.92 -5.71 -19.91
C LEU A 113 -8.31 -5.82 -19.29
N ALA A 114 -8.42 -5.74 -17.96
CA ALA A 114 -9.69 -5.81 -17.27
C ALA A 114 -10.63 -4.65 -17.61
N ILE A 115 -10.08 -3.46 -17.85
CA ILE A 115 -10.84 -2.28 -18.30
C ILE A 115 -11.38 -2.49 -19.71
N LEU A 116 -10.56 -2.98 -20.65
CA LEU A 116 -11.01 -3.29 -22.01
C LEU A 116 -12.12 -4.36 -21.98
N ASP A 117 -11.92 -5.44 -21.23
CA ASP A 117 -12.95 -6.47 -21.00
C ASP A 117 -14.27 -5.87 -20.53
N TYR A 118 -14.19 -4.95 -19.55
CA TYR A 118 -15.36 -4.27 -19.01
C TYR A 118 -16.03 -3.36 -20.03
N MET A 119 -15.26 -2.65 -20.87
CA MET A 119 -15.80 -1.84 -21.97
C MET A 119 -16.59 -2.70 -22.97
N PHE A 120 -16.09 -3.89 -23.31
CA PHE A 120 -16.82 -4.84 -24.15
C PHE A 120 -18.08 -5.39 -23.46
N GLU A 121 -18.00 -5.73 -22.17
CA GLU A 121 -19.16 -6.16 -21.39
C GLU A 121 -20.26 -5.11 -21.38
N LYS A 122 -19.88 -3.83 -21.24
CA LYS A 122 -20.81 -2.69 -21.28
C LYS A 122 -21.20 -2.23 -22.67
N ARG A 123 -20.72 -2.91 -23.72
CA ARG A 123 -21.03 -2.61 -25.13
C ARG A 123 -20.75 -1.14 -25.47
N VAL A 124 -19.59 -0.64 -25.05
CA VAL A 124 -19.12 0.68 -25.43
C VAL A 124 -19.09 0.78 -26.96
N SER A 125 -19.61 1.87 -27.52
CA SER A 125 -19.73 2.04 -28.97
C SER A 125 -18.38 2.11 -29.66
N GLU A 126 -18.33 1.69 -30.92
CA GLU A 126 -17.12 1.75 -31.76
C GLU A 126 -16.56 3.17 -31.84
N SER A 127 -17.42 4.19 -31.96
CA SER A 127 -17.03 5.60 -31.93
C SER A 127 -16.23 6.00 -30.68
N ASN A 128 -16.54 5.41 -29.53
CA ASN A 128 -15.82 5.69 -28.29
C ASN A 128 -14.47 4.98 -28.27
N PHE A 129 -14.37 3.77 -28.83
CA PHE A 129 -13.08 3.12 -29.01
C PHE A 129 -12.18 3.83 -30.03
N GLU A 130 -12.73 4.32 -31.15
CA GLU A 130 -11.99 5.18 -32.08
C GLU A 130 -11.48 6.43 -31.38
N TYR A 131 -12.34 7.08 -30.57
CA TYR A 131 -11.95 8.22 -29.77
C TYR A 131 -10.82 7.88 -28.78
N LEU A 132 -10.85 6.71 -28.13
CA LEU A 132 -9.77 6.24 -27.27
C LEU A 132 -8.43 6.17 -28.04
N PHE A 133 -8.43 5.59 -29.24
CA PHE A 133 -7.21 5.46 -30.03
C PHE A 133 -6.66 6.80 -30.50
N GLN A 134 -7.54 7.71 -30.91
CA GLN A 134 -7.14 9.08 -31.25
C GLN A 134 -6.60 9.81 -30.01
N PHE A 135 -7.28 9.68 -28.88
CA PHE A 135 -6.88 10.28 -27.61
C PHE A 135 -5.50 9.81 -27.15
N ILE A 136 -5.23 8.51 -27.21
CA ILE A 136 -3.92 7.93 -26.88
C ILE A 136 -2.84 8.50 -27.80
N LYS A 137 -3.07 8.54 -29.12
CA LYS A 137 -2.10 9.09 -30.08
C LYS A 137 -1.75 10.55 -29.77
N ILE A 138 -2.74 11.38 -29.45
CA ILE A 138 -2.54 12.79 -29.10
C ILE A 138 -1.72 12.90 -27.80
N VAL A 139 -2.15 12.20 -26.74
CA VAL A 139 -1.51 12.29 -25.42
C VAL A 139 -0.07 11.76 -25.43
N LEU A 140 0.21 10.68 -26.17
CA LEU A 140 1.56 10.12 -26.25
C LEU A 140 2.51 10.95 -27.15
N GLN A 141 1.98 11.80 -28.03
CA GLN A 141 2.78 12.75 -28.81
C GLN A 141 3.17 14.00 -28.00
N GLU A 142 2.38 14.37 -26.99
CA GLU A 142 2.70 15.45 -26.07
C GLU A 142 3.87 15.04 -25.16
N LYS A 143 5.05 15.65 -25.36
CA LYS A 143 6.24 15.36 -24.54
C LYS A 143 6.03 15.80 -23.09
N GLY A 144 6.10 14.83 -22.16
CA GLY A 144 6.18 15.09 -20.73
C GLY A 144 5.19 14.25 -19.92
N SER A 145 5.45 12.94 -19.80
CA SER A 145 4.74 12.13 -18.79
C SER A 145 5.52 12.17 -17.49
N GLU A 146 4.87 12.62 -16.41
CA GLU A 146 5.41 12.40 -15.07
C GLU A 146 5.53 10.90 -14.81
N ILE A 147 6.66 10.48 -14.23
CA ILE A 147 6.82 9.11 -13.77
C ILE A 147 5.94 8.94 -12.52
N GLU A 148 4.78 8.33 -12.71
CA GLU A 148 3.85 8.02 -11.62
C GLU A 148 4.30 6.74 -10.91
N ASN A 149 4.39 6.78 -9.57
CA ASN A 149 4.51 5.55 -8.79
C ASN A 149 3.13 4.89 -8.60
N SER A 150 3.12 3.64 -8.15
CA SER A 150 1.89 2.86 -8.01
C SER A 150 0.81 3.53 -7.16
N VAL A 151 1.19 4.24 -6.09
CA VAL A 151 0.25 4.92 -5.21
C VAL A 151 -0.35 6.14 -5.90
N LYS A 152 0.48 7.02 -6.48
CA LYS A 152 0.03 8.22 -7.18
C LYS A 152 -0.87 7.89 -8.37
N TYR A 153 -0.46 6.92 -9.19
CA TYR A 153 -1.25 6.45 -10.33
C TYR A 153 -2.65 6.01 -9.90
N ASN A 154 -2.73 5.19 -8.85
CA ASN A 154 -4.03 4.71 -8.35
C ASN A 154 -4.86 5.79 -7.65
N GLN A 155 -4.23 6.74 -6.97
CA GLN A 155 -4.91 7.88 -6.38
C GLN A 155 -5.54 8.77 -7.46
N ALA A 156 -4.80 9.07 -8.52
CA ALA A 156 -5.29 9.83 -9.67
C ALA A 156 -6.46 9.13 -10.35
N LEU A 157 -6.44 7.80 -10.45
CA LEU A 157 -7.56 7.02 -11.00
C LEU A 157 -8.81 6.94 -10.11
N ASN A 158 -8.76 7.30 -8.82
CA ASN A 158 -9.90 7.12 -7.91
C ASN A 158 -11.25 7.65 -8.41
N PRO A 159 -11.35 8.82 -9.07
CA PRO A 159 -12.61 9.34 -9.59
C PRO A 159 -13.28 8.44 -10.63
N LEU A 160 -12.53 7.53 -11.27
CA LEU A 160 -13.05 6.57 -12.25
C LEU A 160 -13.78 5.40 -11.59
N PHE A 161 -13.48 5.11 -10.32
CA PHE A 161 -13.94 3.91 -9.63
C PHE A 161 -15.05 4.21 -8.63
N PHE A 162 -16.16 3.49 -8.74
CA PHE A 162 -17.30 3.57 -7.82
C PHE A 162 -17.41 2.32 -6.94
N ASP A 163 -17.95 2.50 -5.75
CA ASP A 163 -18.33 1.40 -4.86
C ASP A 163 -19.77 0.98 -5.12
N GLU A 164 -20.05 -0.32 -4.99
CA GLU A 164 -21.42 -0.81 -4.99
C GLU A 164 -22.19 -0.28 -3.77
N SER A 165 -23.53 -0.30 -3.84
CA SER A 165 -24.38 0.09 -2.72
C SER A 165 -23.99 -0.66 -1.43
N ASN A 166 -23.93 0.07 -0.31
CA ASN A 166 -23.52 -0.44 0.99
C ASN A 166 -22.13 -1.11 0.99
N THR A 167 -21.21 -0.60 0.17
CA THR A 167 -19.79 -0.94 0.24
C THR A 167 -18.94 0.33 0.31
N ILE A 168 -17.81 0.24 0.97
CA ILE A 168 -16.83 1.30 1.07
C ILE A 168 -15.44 0.70 0.90
N ASP A 169 -14.65 1.30 0.02
CA ASP A 169 -13.33 0.78 -0.35
C ASP A 169 -13.36 -0.68 -0.85
N GLY A 170 -14.50 -1.04 -1.45
CA GLY A 170 -14.83 -2.34 -2.01
C GLY A 170 -15.25 -3.40 -0.99
N LEU A 171 -15.40 -3.03 0.28
CA LEU A 171 -15.81 -3.93 1.36
C LEU A 171 -17.18 -3.54 1.92
N LYS A 172 -17.96 -4.53 2.35
CA LYS A 172 -19.17 -4.29 3.16
C LYS A 172 -18.78 -3.87 4.58
N PRO A 173 -19.62 -3.11 5.30
CA PRO A 173 -19.33 -2.67 6.67
C PRO A 173 -18.91 -3.80 7.62
N GLU A 174 -19.50 -5.00 7.48
CA GLU A 174 -19.20 -6.15 8.34
C GLU A 174 -17.77 -6.70 8.15
N ILE A 175 -17.19 -6.52 6.97
CA ILE A 175 -15.79 -6.90 6.67
C ILE A 175 -14.87 -5.71 6.89
N PHE A 176 -15.32 -4.51 6.52
CA PHE A 176 -14.56 -3.27 6.64
C PHE A 176 -14.13 -3.00 8.08
N ARG A 177 -15.04 -3.15 9.05
CA ARG A 177 -14.76 -2.96 10.49
C ARG A 177 -13.60 -3.83 11.00
N PRO A 178 -13.70 -5.17 10.99
CA PRO A 178 -12.65 -6.02 11.56
C PRO A 178 -11.36 -5.91 10.75
N ILE A 179 -11.41 -5.77 9.43
CA ILE A 179 -10.20 -5.68 8.60
C ILE A 179 -9.44 -4.38 8.87
N LEU A 180 -10.10 -3.22 8.83
CA LEU A 180 -9.38 -1.97 9.10
C LEU A 180 -8.91 -1.91 10.55
N PHE A 181 -9.71 -2.41 11.49
CA PHE A 181 -9.34 -2.40 12.89
C PHE A 181 -8.04 -3.16 13.15
N ASN A 182 -7.91 -4.35 12.58
CA ASN A 182 -6.77 -5.23 12.83
C ASN A 182 -5.61 -5.03 11.85
N CYS A 183 -5.88 -4.59 10.62
CA CYS A 183 -4.89 -4.58 9.52
C CYS A 183 -4.47 -3.19 9.04
N SER A 184 -4.99 -2.11 9.62
CA SER A 184 -4.63 -0.74 9.23
C SER A 184 -4.12 0.09 10.40
N THR A 185 -3.30 1.09 10.11
CA THR A 185 -2.90 2.14 11.04
C THR A 185 -3.97 3.23 11.11
N LEU A 186 -3.94 4.07 12.16
CA LEU A 186 -4.83 5.23 12.28
C LEU A 186 -4.66 6.25 11.13
N VAL A 187 -3.51 6.25 10.46
CA VAL A 187 -3.26 7.12 9.30
C VAL A 187 -3.97 6.57 8.08
N GLU A 188 -3.79 5.28 7.79
CA GLU A 188 -4.43 4.60 6.66
C GLU A 188 -5.97 4.66 6.75
N VAL A 189 -6.55 4.43 7.93
CA VAL A 189 -8.02 4.53 8.10
C VAL A 189 -8.51 5.95 7.81
N ARG A 190 -7.79 6.99 8.25
CA ARG A 190 -8.16 8.39 7.95
C ARG A 190 -7.97 8.76 6.47
N GLU A 191 -6.99 8.16 5.80
CA GLU A 191 -6.80 8.33 4.36
C GLU A 191 -7.98 7.75 3.58
N ILE A 192 -8.48 6.58 4.00
CA ILE A 192 -9.74 6.01 3.47
C ILE A 192 -10.89 7.00 3.72
N GLY A 193 -11.04 7.53 4.94
CA GLY A 193 -12.06 8.56 5.22
C GLY A 193 -11.99 9.74 4.24
N ARG A 194 -10.80 10.31 4.03
CA ARG A 194 -10.58 11.44 3.10
C ARG A 194 -10.94 11.08 1.65
N LYS A 195 -10.63 9.85 1.22
CA LYS A 195 -11.00 9.34 -0.11
C LYS A 195 -12.51 9.42 -0.37
N TYR A 196 -13.31 9.24 0.67
CA TYR A 196 -14.78 9.33 0.62
C TYR A 196 -15.34 10.69 1.06
N GLY A 197 -14.52 11.74 1.07
CA GLY A 197 -14.93 13.09 1.47
C GLY A 197 -15.17 13.24 2.99
N VAL A 198 -14.83 12.24 3.79
CA VAL A 198 -15.00 12.27 5.24
C VAL A 198 -13.69 12.69 5.91
N ASN A 199 -13.61 13.95 6.30
CA ASN A 199 -12.48 14.46 7.07
C ASN A 199 -12.66 14.12 8.56
N VAL A 200 -12.07 13.01 8.98
CA VAL A 200 -12.10 12.58 10.39
C VAL A 200 -11.20 13.49 11.24
N PRO A 201 -11.70 14.08 12.34
CA PRO A 201 -10.88 14.90 13.23
C PRO A 201 -9.69 14.12 13.79
N ARG A 202 -8.53 14.76 13.97
CA ARG A 202 -7.42 14.13 14.70
C ARG A 202 -7.66 14.12 16.21
N ARG A 203 -8.37 15.13 16.70
CA ARG A 203 -8.70 15.33 18.11
C ARG A 203 -10.16 15.72 18.25
N LEU A 204 -10.80 15.23 19.30
CA LEU A 204 -12.14 15.67 19.70
C LEU A 204 -12.10 17.13 20.19
N LYS A 205 -13.15 17.89 19.87
CA LYS A 205 -13.36 19.22 20.46
C LYS A 205 -13.77 19.08 21.92
N LYS A 206 -13.55 20.12 22.74
CA LYS A 206 -14.00 20.14 24.16
C LYS A 206 -15.48 19.79 24.27
N ALA A 207 -16.34 20.36 23.43
CA ALA A 207 -17.78 20.12 23.46
C ALA A 207 -18.14 18.64 23.21
N GLU A 208 -17.46 17.98 22.27
CA GLU A 208 -17.66 16.57 21.96
C GLU A 208 -17.17 15.68 23.12
N LEU A 209 -16.02 16.03 23.71
CA LEU A 209 -15.48 15.34 24.88
C LEU A 209 -16.41 15.45 26.10
N VAL A 210 -16.99 16.64 26.31
CA VAL A 210 -18.00 16.87 27.36
C VAL A 210 -19.23 16.00 27.13
N GLN A 211 -19.72 15.93 25.89
CA GLN A 211 -20.90 15.15 25.57
C GLN A 211 -20.66 13.66 25.82
N ILE A 212 -19.54 13.10 25.37
CA ILE A 212 -19.18 11.69 25.60
C ILE A 212 -19.14 11.36 27.10
N ILE A 213 -18.58 12.24 27.93
CA ILE A 213 -18.54 12.04 29.39
C ILE A 213 -19.95 12.08 29.99
N LYS A 214 -20.83 12.97 29.51
CA LYS A 214 -22.22 13.05 29.96
C LYS A 214 -23.02 11.81 29.56
N ASP A 215 -22.92 11.39 28.31
CA ASP A 215 -23.61 10.20 27.79
C ASP A 215 -23.20 8.94 28.56
N GLU A 216 -21.90 8.77 28.85
CA GLU A 216 -21.41 7.63 29.63
C GLU A 216 -21.87 7.68 31.11
N LEU A 217 -21.96 8.86 31.70
CA LEU A 217 -22.51 9.03 33.06
C LEU A 217 -24.02 8.81 33.11
N GLU A 218 -24.74 9.17 32.04
CA GLU A 218 -26.17 8.94 31.90
C GLU A 218 -26.48 7.45 31.77
N LEU A 219 -25.72 6.74 30.93
CA LEU A 219 -25.79 5.28 30.81
C LEU A 219 -25.53 4.54 32.14
N ARG A 220 -24.73 5.15 33.03
CA ARG A 220 -24.40 4.62 34.35
C ARG A 220 -25.34 5.12 35.46
N GLU A 221 -26.36 5.91 35.13
CA GLU A 221 -27.28 6.56 36.07
C GLU A 221 -26.56 7.45 37.13
N MET A 222 -25.37 7.95 36.80
CA MET A 222 -24.53 8.80 37.67
C MET A 222 -24.59 10.28 37.31
N LEU A 223 -25.38 10.65 36.30
CA LEU A 223 -25.48 12.03 35.84
C LEU A 223 -26.42 12.84 36.74
N THR A 224 -25.87 13.85 37.43
CA THR A 224 -26.64 14.82 38.22
C THR A 224 -26.44 16.23 37.66
N GLU A 225 -27.38 17.14 37.94
CA GLU A 225 -27.27 18.55 37.50
C GLU A 225 -26.00 19.24 38.04
N GLU A 226 -25.53 18.84 39.22
CA GLU A 226 -24.26 19.33 39.79
C GLU A 226 -23.06 18.87 38.95
N ILE A 227 -23.03 17.59 38.56
CA ILE A 227 -21.96 17.00 37.75
C ILE A 227 -21.96 17.61 36.34
N VAL A 228 -23.13 17.83 35.73
CA VAL A 228 -23.26 18.51 34.43
C VAL A 228 -22.61 19.89 34.46
N ASN A 229 -22.96 20.70 35.47
CA ASN A 229 -22.41 22.05 35.64
C ASN A 229 -20.91 22.05 35.92
N GLN A 230 -20.39 21.03 36.61
CA GLN A 230 -18.96 20.86 36.84
C GLN A 230 -18.23 20.53 35.53
N ILE A 231 -18.71 19.54 34.77
CA ILE A 231 -18.12 19.08 33.51
C ILE A 231 -18.06 20.23 32.48
N ASP A 232 -19.14 21.01 32.33
CA ASP A 232 -19.19 22.11 31.34
C ASP A 232 -18.12 23.19 31.58
N LYS A 233 -17.80 23.44 32.85
CA LYS A 233 -16.80 24.44 33.27
C LYS A 233 -15.36 23.94 33.21
N MET A 234 -15.13 22.63 33.22
CA MET A 234 -13.78 22.05 33.22
C MET A 234 -13.01 22.36 31.92
N ASN A 235 -11.69 22.46 32.01
CA ASN A 235 -10.82 22.46 30.83
C ASN A 235 -10.55 21.03 30.35
N VAL A 236 -9.97 20.88 29.15
CA VAL A 236 -9.77 19.56 28.52
C VAL A 236 -8.94 18.59 29.39
N ILE A 237 -7.93 19.09 30.11
CA ILE A 237 -7.09 18.25 30.99
C ILE A 237 -7.87 17.82 32.24
N ALA A 238 -8.66 18.71 32.83
CA ALA A 238 -9.53 18.40 33.95
C ALA A 238 -10.62 17.41 33.55
N LEU A 239 -11.20 17.55 32.36
CA LEU A 239 -12.15 16.59 31.79
C LEU A 239 -11.54 15.20 31.61
N GLN A 240 -10.31 15.11 31.13
CA GLN A 240 -9.62 13.82 31.00
C GLN A 240 -9.34 13.17 32.35
N ARG A 241 -8.88 13.95 33.33
CA ARG A 241 -8.65 13.45 34.70
C ARG A 241 -9.95 13.01 35.34
N PHE A 242 -11.01 13.79 35.16
CA PHE A 242 -12.35 13.46 35.62
C PHE A 242 -12.81 12.14 34.99
N ALA A 243 -12.71 12.00 33.66
CA ALA A 243 -13.05 10.77 32.97
C ALA A 243 -12.23 9.57 33.48
N MET A 244 -10.91 9.72 33.64
CA MET A 244 -10.06 8.67 34.21
C MET A 244 -10.48 8.27 35.63
N ASN A 245 -10.80 9.24 36.49
CA ASN A 245 -11.24 8.98 37.87
C ASN A 245 -12.59 8.26 37.94
N HIS A 246 -13.43 8.44 36.93
CA HIS A 246 -14.74 7.79 36.82
C HIS A 246 -14.71 6.53 35.93
N ASP A 247 -13.52 6.04 35.54
CA ASP A 247 -13.33 4.91 34.61
C ASP A 247 -14.13 5.09 33.30
N ILE A 248 -14.18 6.32 32.82
CA ILE A 248 -14.78 6.74 31.55
C ILE A 248 -13.64 6.83 30.53
N LYS A 249 -13.76 6.09 29.44
CA LYS A 249 -12.76 6.07 28.36
C LYS A 249 -12.87 7.31 27.45
N ALA A 250 -12.65 8.51 28.00
CA ALA A 250 -12.66 9.76 27.23
C ALA A 250 -11.23 10.23 26.90
N SER A 251 -10.73 9.82 25.74
CA SER A 251 -9.47 10.34 25.17
C SER A 251 -9.76 11.54 24.27
N ILE A 252 -8.83 12.49 24.15
CA ILE A 252 -8.88 13.51 23.09
C ILE A 252 -8.57 12.94 21.71
N GLU A 253 -7.85 11.82 21.65
CA GLU A 253 -7.50 11.16 20.40
C GLU A 253 -8.54 10.09 20.09
N LEU A 254 -9.13 10.18 18.90
CA LEU A 254 -10.07 9.18 18.42
C LEU A 254 -9.37 7.83 18.27
N LYS A 255 -9.98 6.79 18.84
CA LYS A 255 -9.58 5.40 18.64
C LYS A 255 -9.89 4.94 17.23
N LYS A 256 -9.36 3.78 16.86
CA LYS A 256 -9.49 3.28 15.48
C LYS A 256 -10.94 2.92 15.16
N GLU A 257 -11.64 2.30 16.10
CA GLU A 257 -13.06 1.97 16.07
C GLU A 257 -13.90 3.22 15.85
N GLU A 258 -13.66 4.27 16.64
CA GLU A 258 -14.36 5.56 16.53
C GLU A 258 -14.13 6.23 15.16
N ILE A 259 -12.92 6.14 14.61
CA ILE A 259 -12.61 6.64 13.26
C ILE A 259 -13.37 5.83 12.21
N ILE A 260 -13.41 4.50 12.35
CA ILE A 260 -14.11 3.60 11.41
C ILE A 260 -15.61 3.91 11.40
N GLU A 261 -16.25 3.97 12.57
CA GLU A 261 -17.67 4.31 12.66
C GLU A 261 -17.96 5.73 12.18
N TYR A 262 -17.07 6.70 12.48
CA TYR A 262 -17.21 8.05 11.95
C TYR A 262 -17.20 8.07 10.42
N ILE A 263 -16.35 7.26 9.79
CA ILE A 263 -16.33 7.13 8.32
C ILE A 263 -17.64 6.51 7.84
N LEU A 264 -18.07 5.39 8.41
CA LEU A 264 -19.28 4.68 7.99
C LEU A 264 -20.55 5.52 8.17
N LYS A 265 -20.63 6.33 9.23
CA LYS A 265 -21.75 7.23 9.52
C LYS A 265 -21.83 8.43 8.59
N ASN A 266 -20.71 8.88 8.03
CA ASN A 266 -20.64 10.13 7.27
C ASN A 266 -20.37 9.94 5.77
N ALA A 267 -19.88 8.78 5.34
CA ALA A 267 -19.64 8.50 3.93
C ALA A 267 -20.95 8.32 3.17
N VAL A 268 -21.05 8.91 1.98
CA VAL A 268 -22.26 8.88 1.14
C VAL A 268 -22.72 7.44 0.86
N GLN A 269 -21.77 6.52 0.69
CA GLN A 269 -22.01 5.13 0.33
C GLN A 269 -22.71 4.33 1.44
N THR A 270 -22.52 4.70 2.70
CA THR A 270 -22.93 3.89 3.86
C THR A 270 -23.87 4.63 4.81
N LYS A 271 -23.92 5.97 4.76
CA LYS A 271 -24.68 6.81 5.70
C LYS A 271 -26.16 6.46 5.78
N GLU A 272 -26.80 6.10 4.67
CA GLU A 272 -28.24 5.80 4.63
C GLU A 272 -28.59 4.44 5.28
N VAL A 273 -27.65 3.51 5.29
CA VAL A 273 -27.84 2.13 5.77
C VAL A 273 -27.05 1.89 7.08
N TYR A 274 -26.41 2.93 7.60
CA TYR A 274 -25.53 2.83 8.75
C TYR A 274 -26.30 2.44 10.01
N PHE A 275 -25.81 1.42 10.68
CA PHE A 275 -26.18 1.06 12.05
C PHE A 275 -24.91 0.89 12.88
N GLU A 276 -24.97 1.37 14.11
CA GLU A 276 -23.90 1.20 15.10
C GLU A 276 -23.98 -0.23 15.67
N PRO A 277 -22.86 -0.97 15.74
CA PRO A 277 -22.89 -2.34 16.23
C PRO A 277 -23.10 -2.40 17.76
N GLU A 278 -24.03 -3.25 18.21
CA GLU A 278 -24.36 -3.42 19.63
C GLU A 278 -23.27 -4.16 20.44
N ALA A 279 -22.31 -4.82 19.78
CA ALA A 279 -21.29 -5.66 20.43
C ALA A 279 -19.90 -5.52 19.80
N ALA A 280 -18.86 -5.68 20.64
CA ALA A 280 -17.45 -5.69 20.24
C ALA A 280 -17.11 -6.76 19.19
N GLU A 281 -17.95 -7.80 19.08
CA GLU A 281 -17.87 -8.87 18.07
C GLU A 281 -17.87 -8.35 16.62
N ALA A 282 -18.38 -7.14 16.37
CA ALA A 282 -18.33 -6.50 15.05
C ALA A 282 -16.89 -6.19 14.57
N TYR A 283 -15.91 -6.24 15.47
CA TYR A 283 -14.50 -5.98 15.20
C TYR A 283 -13.61 -7.23 15.29
N GLU A 284 -14.19 -8.38 15.66
CA GLU A 284 -13.51 -9.66 15.60
C GLU A 284 -13.42 -10.13 14.17
N ILE A 285 -12.25 -10.65 13.79
CA ILE A 285 -12.06 -11.18 12.45
C ILE A 285 -12.68 -12.58 12.42
N LEU A 286 -13.91 -12.63 11.91
CA LEU A 286 -14.58 -13.88 11.58
C LEU A 286 -13.88 -14.54 10.39
N ASP A 287 -13.68 -15.85 10.46
CA ASP A 287 -13.33 -16.61 9.25
C ASP A 287 -14.52 -16.66 8.27
N ASP A 288 -14.24 -17.08 7.03
CA ASP A 288 -15.25 -17.07 5.97
C ASP A 288 -16.49 -17.92 6.31
N GLN A 289 -16.31 -19.00 7.09
CA GLN A 289 -17.40 -19.88 7.53
C GLN A 289 -18.27 -19.19 8.58
N ALA A 290 -17.66 -18.54 9.57
CA ALA A 290 -18.36 -17.79 10.60
C ALA A 290 -19.09 -16.57 10.01
N LEU A 291 -18.51 -15.90 8.99
CA LEU A 291 -19.17 -14.80 8.29
C LEU A 291 -20.40 -15.27 7.50
N LEU A 292 -20.29 -16.41 6.81
CA LEU A 292 -21.43 -17.01 6.10
C LEU A 292 -22.54 -17.43 7.07
N ALA A 293 -22.18 -18.03 8.20
CA ALA A 293 -23.14 -18.41 9.23
C ALA A 293 -23.86 -17.18 9.83
N LYS A 294 -23.12 -16.09 10.11
CA LYS A 294 -23.68 -14.84 10.62
C LYS A 294 -24.67 -14.21 9.64
N ARG A 295 -24.34 -14.18 8.34
CA ARG A 295 -25.24 -13.71 7.28
C ARG A 295 -26.51 -14.54 7.17
N ALA A 296 -26.40 -15.87 7.25
CA ALA A 296 -27.56 -16.74 7.23
C ALA A 296 -28.48 -16.47 8.43
N LEU A 297 -27.90 -16.23 9.61
CA LEU A 297 -28.64 -15.88 10.83
C LEU A 297 -29.34 -14.51 10.71
N GLU A 298 -28.64 -13.49 10.19
CA GLU A 298 -29.22 -12.15 10.00
C GLU A 298 -30.30 -12.13 8.91
N ALA A 299 -30.11 -12.88 7.82
CA ALA A 299 -31.12 -13.05 6.78
C ALA A 299 -32.37 -13.77 7.31
N ALA A 300 -32.21 -14.73 8.23
CA ALA A 300 -33.33 -15.40 8.88
C ALA A 300 -34.06 -14.51 9.91
N LYS A 301 -33.40 -13.48 10.44
CA LYS A 301 -33.99 -12.50 11.39
C LYS A 301 -34.77 -11.38 10.69
N LYS A 302 -34.46 -11.07 9.43
CA LYS A 302 -35.30 -10.20 8.60
C LYS A 302 -36.49 -11.01 8.12
N GLU A 303 -37.65 -10.83 8.75
CA GLU A 303 -38.90 -11.40 8.25
C GLU A 303 -39.08 -11.02 6.76
N PRO A 304 -39.54 -11.95 5.90
CA PRO A 304 -39.80 -11.60 4.51
C PRO A 304 -40.91 -10.56 4.46
N GLU A 305 -40.67 -9.45 3.74
CA GLU A 305 -41.74 -8.54 3.37
C GLU A 305 -42.87 -9.35 2.70
N PRO A 306 -44.14 -9.10 3.04
CA PRO A 306 -45.25 -9.89 2.51
C PRO A 306 -45.32 -9.68 0.99
N VAL A 307 -44.91 -10.72 0.26
CA VAL A 307 -45.18 -10.85 -1.17
C VAL A 307 -46.69 -10.89 -1.32
N VAL A 308 -47.27 -9.81 -1.85
CA VAL A 308 -48.66 -9.78 -2.29
C VAL A 308 -48.80 -10.85 -3.38
N GLU A 309 -49.45 -11.98 -3.03
CA GLU A 309 -49.87 -13.00 -3.97
C GLU A 309 -50.73 -12.36 -5.08
N LYS A 310 -50.13 -12.15 -6.25
CA LYS A 310 -50.91 -12.03 -7.47
C LYS A 310 -51.43 -13.42 -7.81
N LYS A 311 -52.75 -13.57 -7.70
CA LYS A 311 -53.54 -14.69 -8.25
C LYS A 311 -53.00 -15.10 -9.63
N PRO A 312 -52.81 -16.40 -9.92
CA PRO A 312 -52.44 -16.85 -11.24
C PRO A 312 -53.64 -16.72 -12.20
N GLU A 313 -53.43 -16.06 -13.34
CA GLU A 313 -54.30 -16.15 -14.52
C GLU A 313 -54.08 -17.49 -15.23
N PRO A 314 -55.11 -18.04 -15.91
CA PRO A 314 -55.13 -19.42 -16.36
C PRO A 314 -54.20 -19.68 -17.55
N VAL A 315 -53.58 -20.86 -17.48
CA VAL A 315 -52.75 -21.51 -18.50
C VAL A 315 -53.54 -21.69 -19.80
N VAL A 316 -53.02 -21.13 -20.90
CA VAL A 316 -53.38 -21.54 -22.26
C VAL A 316 -52.34 -22.57 -22.71
N GLU A 317 -52.79 -23.82 -22.86
CA GLU A 317 -52.04 -24.88 -23.52
C GLU A 317 -51.91 -24.56 -25.02
N GLU A 318 -50.70 -24.29 -25.48
CA GLU A 318 -50.35 -24.42 -26.90
C GLU A 318 -49.53 -25.70 -27.12
N LYS A 319 -50.02 -26.51 -28.06
CA LYS A 319 -49.46 -27.77 -28.56
C LYS A 319 -47.99 -27.64 -28.99
N PRO A 320 -47.15 -28.67 -28.78
CA PRO A 320 -45.83 -28.71 -29.38
C PRO A 320 -45.90 -29.13 -30.87
N GLU A 321 -45.21 -28.38 -31.73
CA GLU A 321 -44.83 -28.81 -33.07
C GLU A 321 -43.58 -29.72 -33.02
N PRO A 322 -43.42 -30.66 -33.97
CA PRO A 322 -42.40 -31.71 -33.88
C PRO A 322 -40.99 -31.19 -34.24
N ILE A 323 -40.05 -31.50 -33.36
CA ILE A 323 -38.60 -31.36 -33.56
C ILE A 323 -38.16 -32.42 -34.56
N ILE A 324 -37.65 -31.98 -35.71
CA ILE A 324 -36.79 -32.78 -36.59
C ILE A 324 -35.36 -32.44 -36.19
N GLU A 325 -34.67 -33.34 -35.50
CA GLU A 325 -33.22 -33.25 -35.29
C GLU A 325 -32.52 -34.36 -36.05
N GLU A 326 -31.62 -33.91 -36.93
CA GLU A 326 -30.78 -34.70 -37.80
C GLU A 326 -29.72 -35.48 -37.02
N LYS A 327 -29.41 -36.63 -37.58
CA LYS A 327 -28.42 -37.62 -37.16
C LYS A 327 -26.99 -37.01 -37.25
N PRO A 328 -26.13 -37.12 -36.23
CA PRO A 328 -24.76 -36.64 -36.33
C PRO A 328 -23.89 -37.60 -37.17
N GLU A 329 -23.11 -37.03 -38.08
CA GLU A 329 -22.01 -37.70 -38.80
C GLU A 329 -20.76 -37.83 -37.91
N PRO A 330 -19.91 -38.86 -38.13
CA PRO A 330 -18.76 -39.16 -37.29
C PRO A 330 -17.58 -38.22 -37.57
N ILE A 331 -17.02 -37.60 -36.51
CA ILE A 331 -15.77 -36.86 -36.57
C ILE A 331 -14.60 -37.84 -36.39
N ILE A 332 -13.66 -37.76 -37.34
CA ILE A 332 -12.43 -38.56 -37.46
C ILE A 332 -11.41 -38.06 -36.42
N GLU A 333 -10.88 -38.98 -35.60
CA GLU A 333 -9.71 -38.73 -34.75
C GLU A 333 -8.42 -38.92 -35.57
N GLU A 334 -7.77 -37.82 -35.96
CA GLU A 334 -6.36 -37.86 -36.37
C GLU A 334 -5.45 -37.54 -35.18
N ARG A 335 -4.73 -38.58 -34.74
CA ARG A 335 -3.52 -38.47 -33.90
C ARG A 335 -2.43 -37.76 -34.69
N ILE A 336 -1.92 -36.64 -34.18
CA ILE A 336 -0.59 -36.14 -34.54
C ILE A 336 0.29 -36.13 -33.30
N ILE A 337 1.37 -36.91 -33.39
CA ILE A 337 2.49 -37.01 -32.47
C ILE A 337 3.50 -35.94 -32.89
N GLU A 338 3.89 -35.02 -32.01
CA GLU A 338 5.12 -34.25 -32.22
C GLU A 338 6.03 -34.22 -30.99
N ARG A 339 7.32 -34.39 -31.31
CA ARG A 339 8.45 -34.71 -30.46
C ARG A 339 8.97 -33.45 -29.75
N VAL A 340 9.18 -33.54 -28.44
CA VAL A 340 9.98 -32.59 -27.68
C VAL A 340 11.46 -32.81 -28.03
N LYS A 341 12.12 -31.79 -28.59
CA LYS A 341 13.59 -31.69 -28.65
C LYS A 341 14.06 -30.92 -27.42
N GLU A 342 14.96 -31.54 -26.66
CA GLU A 342 15.72 -30.88 -25.59
C GLU A 342 16.86 -30.06 -26.21
N GLU A 343 16.88 -28.75 -25.94
CA GLU A 343 18.05 -27.90 -26.18
C GLU A 343 18.82 -27.70 -24.87
N THR A 344 20.07 -28.14 -24.88
CA THR A 344 21.05 -27.98 -23.80
C THR A 344 21.71 -26.61 -23.87
N VAL A 345 21.59 -25.82 -22.79
CA VAL A 345 22.25 -24.51 -22.66
C VAL A 345 23.66 -24.68 -22.07
N VAL A 346 24.67 -24.24 -22.81
CA VAL A 346 26.08 -24.19 -22.41
C VAL A 346 26.35 -22.90 -21.61
N TYR A 347 26.89 -23.04 -20.39
CA TYR A 347 27.35 -21.90 -19.60
C TYR A 347 28.83 -21.61 -19.88
N GLN A 348 29.14 -20.38 -20.31
CA GLN A 348 30.51 -19.87 -20.37
C GLN A 348 31.02 -19.57 -18.96
N GLN A 349 32.21 -20.10 -18.64
CA GLN A 349 32.94 -19.79 -17.41
C GLN A 349 33.53 -18.38 -17.51
N ILE A 350 33.24 -17.54 -16.51
CA ILE A 350 33.89 -16.24 -16.33
C ILE A 350 35.06 -16.42 -15.36
N ASP A 351 36.21 -15.96 -15.80
CA ASP A 351 37.52 -16.01 -15.15
C ASP A 351 37.56 -15.14 -13.87
N THR A 352 37.96 -15.72 -12.74
CA THR A 352 37.83 -15.12 -11.39
C THR A 352 39.10 -14.42 -10.88
N GLU A 353 40.11 -14.20 -11.71
CA GLU A 353 41.46 -13.86 -11.23
C GLU A 353 41.76 -12.34 -11.04
N SER A 354 40.76 -11.45 -11.07
CA SER A 354 41.02 -9.98 -11.10
C SER A 354 40.61 -9.16 -9.85
N LEU A 355 40.17 -9.77 -8.74
CA LEU A 355 39.66 -8.99 -7.58
C LEU A 355 40.33 -9.34 -6.23
N GLU A 356 41.63 -9.13 -6.12
CA GLU A 356 42.30 -9.03 -4.81
C GLU A 356 42.73 -7.59 -4.50
N ARG A 357 41.77 -6.75 -4.09
CA ARG A 357 42.09 -5.59 -3.24
C ARG A 357 42.11 -6.05 -1.77
N PRO A 358 43.18 -5.81 -1.01
CA PRO A 358 43.24 -6.21 0.39
C PRO A 358 42.13 -5.54 1.20
N LEU A 359 41.31 -6.35 1.87
CA LEU A 359 40.13 -5.94 2.65
C LEU A 359 40.43 -4.84 3.69
N TYR A 360 41.67 -4.75 4.18
CA TYR A 360 42.06 -3.75 5.17
C TYR A 360 42.04 -2.31 4.62
N LYS A 361 42.36 -2.09 3.33
CA LYS A 361 42.31 -0.76 2.71
C LYS A 361 40.88 -0.22 2.62
N VAL A 362 39.94 -1.10 2.29
CA VAL A 362 38.50 -0.76 2.22
C VAL A 362 37.95 -0.40 3.61
N ILE A 363 38.45 -1.05 4.67
CA ILE A 363 38.05 -0.78 6.05
C ILE A 363 38.55 0.60 6.52
N ASP A 364 39.78 0.98 6.16
CA ASP A 364 40.33 2.27 6.56
C ASP A 364 39.67 3.44 5.82
N GLU A 365 39.32 3.26 4.54
CA GLU A 365 38.50 4.22 3.78
C GLU A 365 37.10 4.38 4.40
N LEU A 366 36.46 3.29 4.82
CA LEU A 366 35.15 3.33 5.50
C LEU A 366 35.20 4.08 6.83
N LYS A 367 36.27 3.89 7.61
CA LYS A 367 36.46 4.63 8.88
C LYS A 367 36.68 6.12 8.62
N TYR A 368 37.47 6.45 7.61
CA TYR A 368 37.69 7.84 7.20
C TYR A 368 36.37 8.52 6.81
N VAL A 369 35.57 7.89 5.94
CA VAL A 369 34.25 8.41 5.53
C VAL A 369 33.32 8.57 6.74
N SER A 370 33.27 7.60 7.66
CA SER A 370 32.46 7.70 8.87
C SER A 370 32.87 8.89 9.74
N SER A 371 34.17 9.20 9.85
CA SER A 371 34.66 10.36 10.61
C SER A 371 34.35 11.70 9.93
N VAL A 372 34.22 11.73 8.61
CA VAL A 372 33.83 12.92 7.85
C VAL A 372 32.34 13.17 8.00
N VAL A 373 31.50 12.13 7.95
CA VAL A 373 30.05 12.22 8.14
C VAL A 373 29.68 12.71 9.53
N GLU A 374 30.35 12.23 10.59
CA GLU A 374 30.09 12.74 11.95
C GLU A 374 30.48 14.22 12.09
N ARG A 375 31.60 14.65 11.52
CA ARG A 375 31.98 16.08 11.50
C ARG A 375 30.98 16.96 10.73
N LEU A 376 30.35 16.43 9.69
CA LEU A 376 29.34 17.14 8.92
C LEU A 376 27.98 17.22 9.62
N LYS A 377 27.60 16.20 10.42
CA LYS A 377 26.37 16.25 11.23
C LYS A 377 26.42 17.40 12.24
N ASP A 378 27.55 17.55 12.93
CA ASP A 378 27.71 18.62 13.92
C ASP A 378 27.72 20.02 13.28
N ALA A 379 28.20 20.13 12.04
CA ALA A 379 28.17 21.38 11.27
C ALA A 379 26.75 21.76 10.80
N VAL A 380 25.87 20.78 10.52
CA VAL A 380 24.49 21.03 10.07
C VAL A 380 23.59 21.47 11.23
N PHE A 381 23.83 20.99 12.46
CA PHE A 381 23.00 21.34 13.61
C PHE A 381 23.20 22.77 14.14
N THR A 382 24.27 23.48 13.74
CA THR A 382 24.50 24.88 14.14
C THR A 382 23.95 25.92 13.17
N ILE A 383 23.35 25.52 12.04
CA ILE A 383 22.81 26.43 11.01
C ILE A 383 21.28 26.61 11.12
N LEU A 384 20.62 25.87 12.01
CA LEU A 384 19.18 25.96 12.26
C LEU A 384 18.87 26.82 13.50
N ASP A 385 19.33 28.08 13.50
CA ASP A 385 18.69 29.15 14.28
C ASP A 385 17.77 29.91 13.31
N GLU A 386 16.47 29.88 13.56
CA GLU A 386 15.39 30.11 12.58
C GLU A 386 15.16 31.57 12.15
N ASP A 387 15.93 32.56 12.61
CA ASP A 387 15.55 33.98 12.45
C ASP A 387 16.26 34.78 11.35
N ARG A 388 17.03 34.16 10.45
CA ARG A 388 17.63 34.88 9.30
C ARG A 388 17.68 34.05 8.01
N ARG A 389 16.56 33.99 7.27
CA ARG A 389 16.60 33.64 5.84
C ARG A 389 16.46 34.91 4.99
N PRO A 390 17.43 35.27 4.13
CA PRO A 390 17.20 36.26 3.10
C PRO A 390 16.41 35.63 1.93
N PRO A 391 15.74 36.44 1.08
CA PRO A 391 14.92 35.92 0.00
C PRO A 391 15.77 35.31 -1.12
N HIS A 392 15.22 34.27 -1.74
CA HIS A 392 15.80 33.58 -2.89
C HIS A 392 15.85 34.50 -4.12
N GLU A 393 17.06 34.75 -4.63
CA GLU A 393 17.28 35.12 -6.03
C GLU A 393 18.16 34.04 -6.68
N GLU A 394 17.78 33.63 -7.90
CA GLU A 394 18.45 32.59 -8.66
C GLU A 394 19.80 33.07 -9.21
N GLY A 395 20.86 32.29 -9.01
CA GLY A 395 22.12 32.44 -9.75
C GLY A 395 23.35 32.91 -8.97
N ILE A 396 23.48 32.64 -7.67
CA ILE A 396 24.71 32.95 -6.91
C ILE A 396 25.47 31.67 -6.59
N ASP A 397 26.71 31.57 -7.09
CA ASP A 397 27.68 30.57 -6.68
C ASP A 397 27.99 30.70 -5.19
N TYR A 398 27.76 29.64 -4.42
CA TYR A 398 28.06 29.61 -2.98
C TYR A 398 29.56 29.51 -2.76
N ILE A 399 30.22 30.63 -2.46
CA ILE A 399 31.59 30.65 -1.95
C ILE A 399 31.54 30.43 -0.44
N ILE A 400 31.86 29.22 0.01
CA ILE A 400 32.04 28.92 1.43
C ILE A 400 33.46 29.33 1.81
N ASN A 401 33.60 30.49 2.46
CA ASN A 401 34.89 30.96 2.95
C ASN A 401 35.18 30.35 4.34
N PHE A 402 36.04 29.34 4.39
CA PHE A 402 36.43 28.65 5.63
C PHE A 402 37.36 29.49 6.54
N ALA A 403 37.84 30.65 6.07
CA ALA A 403 38.83 31.45 6.79
C ALA A 403 38.27 32.12 8.05
N GLU A 404 37.01 32.57 8.06
CA GLU A 404 36.45 33.35 9.17
C GLU A 404 36.10 32.51 10.40
N LYS A 405 35.84 31.20 10.27
CA LYS A 405 35.38 30.37 11.39
C LYS A 405 36.49 29.61 12.11
N PHE A 406 37.64 29.38 11.46
CA PHE A 406 38.68 28.48 12.00
C PHE A 406 40.11 29.05 12.02
N GLY A 407 40.34 30.30 11.64
CA GLY A 407 41.63 30.97 11.87
C GLY A 407 42.84 30.36 11.17
N TYR A 408 42.65 29.69 10.03
CA TYR A 408 43.76 29.18 9.23
C TYR A 408 44.30 30.29 8.32
N GLU A 409 45.61 30.57 8.44
CA GLU A 409 46.32 31.43 7.49
C GLU A 409 46.24 30.84 6.07
N LYS A 410 46.05 31.73 5.10
CA LYS A 410 45.82 31.46 3.67
C LYS A 410 46.84 30.47 3.09
N SER A 411 46.45 29.20 2.91
CA SER A 411 47.02 28.37 1.84
C SER A 411 46.17 28.61 0.58
N GLY A 412 46.73 29.36 -0.37
CA GLY A 412 46.03 29.84 -1.57
C GLY A 412 45.71 28.76 -2.61
N GLN A 413 44.74 27.90 -2.33
CA GLN A 413 44.10 27.06 -3.35
C GLN A 413 42.59 27.03 -3.13
N ASP A 414 41.88 27.91 -3.83
CA ASP A 414 40.44 27.82 -4.00
C ASP A 414 40.13 26.60 -4.88
N ILE A 415 39.48 25.58 -4.32
CA ILE A 415 39.01 24.42 -5.09
C ILE A 415 37.60 24.73 -5.59
N VAL A 416 37.46 24.93 -6.91
CA VAL A 416 36.17 25.03 -7.60
C VAL A 416 35.58 23.63 -7.77
N ILE A 417 34.46 23.34 -7.10
CA ILE A 417 33.75 22.07 -7.24
C ILE A 417 32.76 22.19 -8.41
N GLN A 418 33.07 21.57 -9.54
CA GLN A 418 32.12 21.42 -10.64
C GLN A 418 31.22 20.20 -10.41
N LYS A 419 29.94 20.48 -10.11
CA LYS A 419 28.79 19.56 -9.95
C LYS A 419 28.86 18.54 -8.80
N PRO A 420 27.87 18.52 -7.89
CA PRO A 420 27.81 17.51 -6.84
C PRO A 420 27.42 16.14 -7.43
N ILE A 421 28.25 15.12 -7.15
CA ILE A 421 27.90 13.71 -7.38
C ILE A 421 27.17 13.22 -6.13
N ILE A 422 25.88 12.86 -6.28
CA ILE A 422 25.11 12.20 -5.23
C ILE A 422 25.47 10.71 -5.25
N ILE A 423 26.14 10.22 -4.20
CA ILE A 423 26.37 8.78 -4.00
C ILE A 423 25.24 8.22 -3.15
N THR A 424 24.35 7.40 -3.74
CA THR A 424 23.26 6.72 -3.02
C THR A 424 23.73 5.43 -2.31
N PRO A 425 23.06 4.97 -1.24
CA PRO A 425 23.54 3.93 -0.29
C PRO A 425 23.51 2.46 -0.80
N LEU A 426 23.62 2.23 -2.09
CA LEU A 426 23.50 0.90 -2.71
C LEU A 426 24.88 0.32 -3.02
N GLN A 427 25.65 -0.13 -2.01
CA GLN A 427 26.75 -1.09 -2.30
C GLN A 427 27.34 -1.90 -1.15
N VAL A 428 26.72 -1.99 0.04
CA VAL A 428 27.23 -2.93 1.07
C VAL A 428 26.07 -3.69 1.75
N LYS A 429 25.68 -4.84 1.18
CA LYS A 429 24.82 -5.83 1.88
C LYS A 429 25.70 -6.85 2.62
N VAL A 430 25.98 -6.62 3.91
CA VAL A 430 26.47 -7.69 4.79
C VAL A 430 25.25 -8.43 5.35
N THR A 431 25.11 -9.72 5.04
CA THR A 431 23.98 -10.51 5.54
C THR A 431 24.06 -10.65 7.07
N LYS A 432 22.90 -10.64 7.76
CA LYS A 432 22.79 -10.78 9.23
C LYS A 432 23.53 -12.02 9.76
N ARG A 433 23.62 -13.10 8.98
CA ARG A 433 24.46 -14.29 9.26
C ARG A 433 25.96 -14.00 9.19
N LYS A 434 26.45 -13.27 8.17
CA LYS A 434 27.85 -12.85 8.09
C LYS A 434 28.21 -11.88 9.22
N TRP A 435 27.31 -10.95 9.58
CA TRP A 435 27.49 -10.04 10.70
C TRP A 435 27.54 -10.75 12.06
N ASN A 436 26.62 -11.67 12.31
CA ASN A 436 26.62 -12.45 13.56
C ASN A 436 27.82 -13.41 13.65
N SER A 437 28.29 -13.95 12.52
CA SER A 437 29.54 -14.73 12.45
C SER A 437 30.76 -13.86 12.76
N PHE A 438 30.80 -12.64 12.22
CA PHE A 438 31.84 -11.65 12.52
C PHE A 438 31.86 -11.26 14.00
N LEU A 439 30.71 -10.90 14.59
CA LEU A 439 30.60 -10.59 16.02
C LEU A 439 31.00 -11.77 16.93
N LYS A 440 30.68 -13.01 16.53
CA LYS A 440 31.13 -14.21 17.25
C LYS A 440 32.63 -14.41 17.15
N LYS A 441 33.24 -14.20 15.97
CA LYS A 441 34.70 -14.24 15.80
C LYS A 441 35.36 -13.17 16.65
N GLU A 442 34.90 -11.92 16.58
CA GLU A 442 35.48 -10.79 17.33
C GLU A 442 35.38 -10.97 18.85
N LYS A 443 34.26 -11.51 19.35
CA LYS A 443 34.12 -11.87 20.78
C LYS A 443 35.08 -12.99 21.19
N LYS A 444 35.32 -14.00 20.34
CA LYS A 444 36.35 -15.03 20.60
C LYS A 444 37.76 -14.43 20.60
N THR A 445 38.10 -13.56 19.65
CA THR A 445 39.41 -12.91 19.59
C THR A 445 39.66 -12.00 20.81
N LYS A 446 38.65 -11.23 21.24
CA LYS A 446 38.73 -10.40 22.46
C LYS A 446 38.89 -11.25 23.71
N LYS A 447 38.19 -12.40 23.81
CA LYS A 447 38.32 -13.33 24.94
C LYS A 447 39.72 -13.98 24.98
N GLN A 448 40.29 -14.29 23.82
CA GLN A 448 41.62 -14.87 23.69
C GLN A 448 42.72 -13.85 24.03
N LYS A 449 42.66 -12.63 23.50
CA LYS A 449 43.56 -11.53 23.87
C LYS A 449 43.50 -11.19 25.37
N LYS A 450 42.32 -11.26 25.98
CA LYS A 450 42.16 -11.05 27.43
C LYS A 450 42.77 -12.20 28.26
N LYS A 451 42.79 -13.42 27.73
CA LYS A 451 43.45 -14.57 28.36
C LYS A 451 44.97 -14.47 28.25
N GLU A 452 45.48 -14.14 27.07
CA GLU A 452 46.91 -13.92 26.82
C GLU A 452 47.46 -12.75 27.64
N SER A 453 46.74 -11.62 27.71
CA SER A 453 47.11 -10.49 28.55
C SER A 453 47.12 -10.84 30.05
N LYS A 454 46.17 -11.66 30.53
CA LYS A 454 46.19 -12.17 31.90
C LYS A 454 47.40 -13.07 32.16
N GLU A 455 47.67 -14.02 31.25
CA GLU A 455 48.84 -14.90 31.36
C GLU A 455 50.16 -14.11 31.38
N GLN A 456 50.25 -13.06 30.57
CA GLN A 456 51.43 -12.21 30.49
C GLN A 456 51.61 -11.36 31.75
N ILE A 457 50.53 -10.81 32.31
CA ILE A 457 50.55 -10.13 33.62
C ILE A 457 50.99 -11.09 34.73
N THR A 458 50.46 -12.32 34.77
CA THR A 458 50.91 -13.32 35.77
C THR A 458 52.38 -13.72 35.59
N LYS A 459 52.88 -13.77 34.35
CA LYS A 459 54.30 -14.05 34.10
C LYS A 459 55.19 -12.88 34.55
N THR A 460 54.78 -11.64 34.32
CA THR A 460 55.50 -10.44 34.76
C THR A 460 55.53 -10.35 36.29
N ILE A 461 54.40 -10.59 36.97
CA ILE A 461 54.34 -10.62 38.44
C ILE A 461 55.22 -11.76 39.00
N ALA A 462 55.23 -12.93 38.36
CA ALA A 462 56.06 -14.05 38.78
C ALA A 462 57.57 -13.83 38.54
N SER A 463 57.96 -12.99 37.57
CA SER A 463 59.36 -12.59 37.37
C SER A 463 59.80 -11.50 38.34
N GLU A 464 58.92 -10.56 38.70
CA GLU A 464 59.20 -9.50 39.69
C GLU A 464 59.31 -10.05 41.11
N LEU A 465 58.57 -11.12 41.45
CA LEU A 465 58.69 -11.81 42.75
C LEU A 465 59.92 -12.73 42.86
N LYS A 466 60.68 -12.93 41.78
CA LYS A 466 61.91 -13.73 41.74
C LYS A 466 63.19 -12.87 41.73
N GLN A 467 63.06 -11.56 41.56
CA GLN A 467 64.12 -10.58 41.82
C GLN A 467 63.98 -10.09 43.26
#